data_AF-Q4CTE6-F1
#
_entry.id   AF-Q4CTE6-F1
#
_cell.length_a   1.000
_cell.length_b   1.000
_cell.length_c   1.000
_cell.angle_alpha   90.00
_cell.angle_beta   90.00
_cell.angle_gamma   90.00
#
_symmetry.space_group_name_H-M   'P 1'
#
loop_
_entity.id
_entity.type
_entity.pdbx_description
1 polymer ?
#
loop_
_entity_poly.entity_id
_entity_poly.type
_entity_poly.pdbx_seq_one_letter_code
_entity_poly.pdbx_strand_id
1 'polypeptide(L)'
;MRKTALLLVRLPKSRRPRERPWEVFNTRDFGFSEGSQNYSMWLLTASTCAALLLFEGYQQALRILGRGDTCPACEAAREHYRQRVSDKEREIQEVSRRIGRV
;
A
#
# COMPACT_ATOMS: atom_id res chain seq x y z
N MET A 1 -40.63 -53.25 28.20
CA MET A 1 -40.31 -52.13 27.29
C MET A 1 -41.51 -51.19 27.21
N ARG A 2 -41.40 -49.97 27.75
CA ARG A 2 -42.49 -48.98 27.74
C ARG A 2 -42.62 -48.39 26.33
N LYS A 3 -43.76 -48.62 25.69
CA LYS A 3 -44.13 -48.01 24.41
C LYS A 3 -44.50 -46.54 24.67
N THR A 4 -43.61 -45.61 24.35
CA THR A 4 -43.96 -44.18 24.30
C THR A 4 -44.83 -43.95 23.08
N ALA A 5 -46.10 -43.67 23.30
CA ALA A 5 -47.01 -43.21 22.26
C ALA A 5 -46.46 -41.91 21.67
N LEU A 6 -46.16 -41.94 20.37
CA LEU A 6 -45.85 -40.77 19.57
C LEU A 6 -47.06 -39.84 19.63
N LEU A 7 -47.03 -38.85 20.53
CA LEU A 7 -47.95 -37.73 20.49
C LEU A 7 -47.69 -37.00 19.17
N LEU A 8 -48.63 -37.16 18.25
CA LEU A 8 -48.79 -36.34 17.05
C LEU A 8 -48.99 -34.89 17.48
N VAL A 9 -47.88 -34.19 17.76
CA VAL A 9 -47.87 -32.75 17.93
C VAL A 9 -48.15 -32.16 16.55
N ARG A 10 -49.38 -31.66 16.33
CA ARG A 10 -49.67 -30.73 15.24
C ARG A 10 -48.80 -29.49 15.46
N LEU A 11 -47.65 -29.44 14.78
CA LEU A 11 -46.91 -28.19 14.63
C LEU A 11 -47.84 -27.19 13.95
N PRO A 12 -48.00 -25.97 14.48
CA PRO A 12 -48.74 -24.93 13.77
C PRO A 12 -48.11 -24.80 12.39
N LYS A 13 -48.94 -24.74 11.33
CA LYS A 13 -48.47 -24.45 9.97
C LYS A 13 -47.53 -23.27 10.09
N SER A 14 -46.23 -23.51 9.93
CA SER A 14 -45.27 -22.44 9.74
C SER A 14 -45.80 -21.67 8.54
N ARG A 15 -46.36 -20.48 8.80
CA ARG A 15 -46.52 -19.46 7.77
C ARG A 15 -45.11 -19.24 7.28
N ARG A 16 -44.68 -19.99 6.26
CA ARG A 16 -43.39 -19.80 5.62
C ARG A 16 -43.41 -18.37 5.08
N PRO A 17 -42.63 -17.41 5.58
CA PRO A 17 -42.10 -16.46 4.64
C PRO A 17 -41.24 -17.31 3.70
N ARG A 18 -41.37 -17.18 2.38
CA ARG A 18 -40.32 -17.69 1.49
C ARG A 18 -39.11 -16.77 1.62
N GLU A 19 -38.61 -16.59 2.84
CA GLU A 19 -37.35 -15.91 3.09
C GLU A 19 -36.27 -16.90 2.70
N ARG A 20 -35.61 -16.58 1.59
CA ARG A 20 -34.43 -17.33 1.17
C ARG A 20 -33.38 -17.17 2.28
N PRO A 21 -32.54 -18.17 2.59
CA PRO A 21 -31.55 -18.07 3.67
C PRO A 21 -30.63 -16.84 3.58
N TRP A 22 -30.45 -16.29 2.37
CA TRP A 22 -29.71 -15.05 2.12
C TRP A 22 -30.50 -13.75 2.34
N GLU A 23 -31.82 -13.81 2.51
CA GLU A 23 -32.67 -12.66 2.86
C GLU A 23 -32.68 -12.39 4.36
N VAL A 24 -32.43 -13.40 5.22
CA VAL A 24 -32.22 -13.22 6.67
C VAL A 24 -30.93 -12.44 6.98
N PHE A 25 -30.01 -12.37 6.02
CA PHE A 25 -28.77 -11.60 6.08
C PHE A 25 -28.80 -10.33 5.21
N ASN A 26 -29.98 -9.86 4.82
CA ASN A 26 -30.11 -8.59 4.12
C ASN A 26 -29.95 -7.47 5.15
N THR A 27 -28.73 -6.99 5.33
CA THR A 27 -28.36 -5.88 6.24
C THR A 27 -29.21 -4.63 6.03
N ARG A 28 -29.81 -4.52 4.84
CA ARG A 28 -30.81 -3.52 4.47
C ARG A 28 -32.03 -3.41 5.41
N ASP A 29 -32.47 -4.52 6.02
CA ASP A 29 -33.64 -4.54 6.93
C ASP A 29 -33.31 -4.08 8.36
N PHE A 30 -32.03 -4.03 8.73
CA PHE A 30 -31.55 -3.51 10.01
C PHE A 30 -31.14 -2.03 9.92
N GLY A 31 -31.47 -1.34 8.83
CA GLY A 31 -31.02 0.03 8.57
C GLY A 31 -29.53 0.13 8.25
N PHE A 32 -28.83 -0.99 8.09
CA PHE A 32 -27.47 -1.00 7.58
C PHE A 32 -27.54 -0.82 6.07
N SER A 33 -27.27 0.41 5.64
CA SER A 33 -26.95 0.71 4.27
C SER A 33 -25.66 -0.01 3.92
N GLU A 34 -25.79 -1.22 3.37
CA GLU A 34 -24.72 -2.02 2.76
C GLU A 34 -23.85 -1.10 1.89
N GLY A 35 -22.69 -0.71 2.43
CA GLY A 35 -21.72 0.13 1.73
C GLY A 35 -21.62 1.60 2.16
N SER A 36 -22.38 2.09 3.15
CA SER A 36 -22.31 3.50 3.57
C SER A 36 -22.25 3.64 5.10
N GLN A 37 -21.46 4.60 5.61
CA GLN A 37 -21.46 5.10 7.00
C GLN A 37 -20.39 4.64 8.01
N ASN A 38 -19.30 3.95 7.63
CA ASN A 38 -18.10 3.96 8.48
C ASN A 38 -17.21 5.16 8.17
N TYR A 39 -17.80 6.37 8.16
CA TYR A 39 -17.04 7.61 7.96
C TYR A 39 -15.91 7.74 8.97
N SER A 40 -16.13 7.32 10.22
CA SER A 40 -15.09 7.27 11.25
C SER A 40 -13.91 6.38 10.86
N MET A 41 -14.17 5.18 10.33
CA MET A 41 -13.12 4.26 9.85
C MET A 41 -12.37 4.89 8.67
N TRP A 42 -13.08 5.43 7.67
CA TRP A 42 -12.42 6.06 6.51
C TRP A 42 -11.61 7.29 6.91
N LEU A 43 -12.13 8.12 7.82
CA LEU A 43 -11.43 9.27 8.36
C LEU A 43 -10.19 8.85 9.17
N LEU A 44 -10.29 7.78 9.97
CA LEU A 44 -9.17 7.24 10.73
C LEU A 44 -8.10 6.65 9.80
N THR A 45 -8.50 5.91 8.76
CA THR A 45 -7.58 5.38 7.75
C THR A 45 -6.91 6.52 6.97
N ALA A 46 -7.67 7.55 6.59
CA ALA A 46 -7.12 8.72 5.91
C ALA A 46 -6.12 9.49 6.80
N SER A 47 -6.46 9.68 8.09
CA SER A 47 -5.59 10.41 9.03
C SER A 47 -4.31 9.63 9.36
N THR A 48 -4.39 8.31 9.52
CA THR A 48 -3.22 7.45 9.72
C THR A 48 -2.32 7.45 8.49
N CYS A 49 -2.87 7.30 7.28
CA CYS A 49 -2.10 7.43 6.04
C CYS A 49 -1.43 8.81 5.91
N ALA A 50 -2.15 9.90 6.20
CA ALA A 50 -1.59 11.24 6.16
C ALA A 50 -0.45 11.44 7.18
N ALA A 51 -0.61 10.93 8.40
CA ALA A 51 0.43 10.98 9.43
C ALA A 51 1.70 10.22 9.02
N LEU A 52 1.55 9.03 8.43
CA LEU A 52 2.68 8.25 7.90
C LEU A 52 3.39 8.98 6.76
N LEU A 53 2.64 9.59 5.83
CA LEU A 53 3.21 10.38 4.74
C LEU A 53 3.98 11.61 5.25
N LEU A 54 3.42 12.33 6.24
CA LEU A 54 4.09 13.47 6.86
C LEU A 54 5.36 13.03 7.61
N PHE A 55 5.32 11.88 8.29
CA PHE A 55 6.49 11.34 8.96
C PHE A 55 7.60 10.98 7.96
N GLU A 56 7.27 10.33 6.85
CA GLU A 56 8.24 10.05 5.77
C GLU A 56 8.79 11.33 5.16
N GLY A 57 7.94 12.32 4.89
CA GLY A 57 8.38 13.64 4.39
C GLY A 57 9.32 14.35 5.38
N TYR A 58 9.03 14.27 6.68
CA TYR A 58 9.90 14.81 7.73
C TYR A 58 11.24 14.07 7.80
N GLN A 59 11.24 12.74 7.73
CA GLN A 59 12.47 11.95 7.71
C GLN A 59 13.31 12.24 6.45
N GLN A 60 12.68 12.39 5.30
CA GLN A 60 13.35 12.81 4.07
C GLN A 60 13.95 14.21 4.21
N ALA A 61 13.20 15.17 4.77
CA ALA A 61 13.69 16.52 5.03
C ALA A 61 14.88 16.52 6.00
N LEU A 62 14.82 15.76 7.10
CA LEU A 62 15.96 15.60 8.01
C LEU A 62 17.17 14.97 7.32
N ARG A 63 16.97 13.98 6.44
CA ARG A 63 18.06 13.39 5.66
C ARG A 63 18.70 14.41 4.72
N ILE A 64 17.91 15.24 4.06
CA ILE A 64 18.37 16.31 3.17
C ILE A 64 19.12 17.39 3.97
N LEU A 65 18.53 17.86 5.07
CA LEU A 65 19.13 18.91 5.91
C LEU A 65 20.39 18.43 6.66
N GLY A 66 20.40 17.19 7.14
CA GLY A 66 21.51 16.63 7.91
C GLY A 66 22.70 16.16 7.08
N ARG A 67 22.48 15.75 5.81
CA ARG A 67 23.56 15.32 4.90
C ARG A 67 23.94 16.36 3.84
N GLY A 68 23.12 17.39 3.63
CA GLY A 68 23.19 18.21 2.41
C GLY A 68 22.55 17.47 1.22
N ASP A 69 22.42 18.14 0.06
CA ASP A 69 21.84 17.62 -1.20
C ASP A 69 22.67 16.49 -1.86
N THR A 70 23.31 15.67 -1.06
CA THR A 70 24.23 14.63 -1.50
C THR A 70 23.81 13.30 -0.89
N CYS A 71 23.01 12.58 -1.67
CA CYS A 71 22.80 11.16 -1.37
C CYS A 71 24.11 10.40 -1.63
N PRO A 72 24.55 9.44 -0.80
CA PRO A 72 25.79 8.70 -1.03
C PRO A 72 25.85 8.02 -2.40
N ALA A 73 24.69 7.58 -2.92
CA ALA A 73 24.55 7.06 -4.28
C ALA A 73 24.80 8.13 -5.35
N CYS A 74 24.37 9.36 -5.09
CA CYS A 74 24.55 10.52 -5.96
C CYS A 74 26.02 10.97 -5.96
N GLU A 75 26.67 10.96 -4.79
CA GLU A 75 28.11 11.23 -4.67
C GLU A 75 28.92 10.14 -5.37
N ALA A 76 28.60 8.86 -5.14
CA ALA A 76 29.24 7.75 -5.82
C ALA A 76 29.06 7.84 -7.35
N ALA A 77 27.87 8.20 -7.82
CA ALA A 77 27.60 8.41 -9.24
C ALA A 77 28.37 9.61 -9.82
N ARG A 78 28.46 10.72 -9.08
CA ARG A 78 29.27 11.89 -9.46
C ARG A 78 30.75 11.54 -9.52
N GLU A 79 31.26 10.78 -8.54
CA GLU A 79 32.65 10.36 -8.50
C GLU A 79 32.98 9.39 -9.64
N HIS A 80 32.11 8.42 -9.89
CA HIS A 80 32.24 7.52 -11.04
C HIS A 80 32.18 8.28 -12.38
N TYR A 81 31.35 9.32 -12.48
CA TYR A 81 31.31 10.18 -13.67
C TYR A 81 32.62 10.98 -13.83
N ARG A 82 33.14 11.58 -12.75
CA ARG A 82 34.43 12.28 -12.77
C ARG A 82 35.58 11.39 -13.22
N GLN A 83 35.64 10.16 -12.71
CA GLN A 83 36.64 9.17 -13.13
C GLN A 83 36.52 8.84 -14.63
N ARG A 84 35.30 8.61 -15.13
CA ARG A 84 35.10 8.35 -16.57
C ARG A 84 35.51 9.53 -17.44
N VAL A 85 35.25 10.76 -17.00
CA VAL A 85 35.70 11.96 -17.72
C VAL A 85 37.22 12.05 -17.71
N SER A 86 37.87 11.85 -16.56
CA SER A 86 39.34 11.87 -16.48
C SER A 86 40.00 10.79 -17.33
N ASP A 87 39.41 9.59 -17.38
CA ASP A 87 39.93 8.49 -18.21
C ASP A 87 39.79 8.81 -19.70
N LYS A 88 38.66 9.39 -20.10
CA LYS A 88 38.46 9.83 -21.49
C LYS A 88 39.40 10.96 -21.90
N GLU A 89 39.67 11.91 -21.02
CA GLU A 89 40.65 12.97 -21.27
C GLU A 89 42.06 12.39 -21.46
N ARG A 90 42.45 11.40 -20.65
CA ARG A 90 43.73 10.70 -20.81
C ARG A 90 43.83 9.94 -22.13
N GLU A 91 42.79 9.19 -22.50
CA GLU A 91 42.72 8.49 -23.79
C GLU A 91 42.88 9.47 -24.98
N ILE A 92 42.20 10.62 -24.94
CA ILE A 92 42.28 11.65 -26.00
C ILE A 92 43.69 12.24 -26.09
N GLN A 93 44.35 12.50 -24.95
CA GLN A 93 45.73 12.99 -24.93
C GLN A 93 46.71 11.96 -25.49
N GLU A 94 46.52 10.67 -25.21
CA GLU A 94 47.33 9.60 -25.77
C GLU A 94 47.15 9.45 -27.28
N VAL A 95 45.92 9.52 -27.77
CA VAL A 95 45.62 9.51 -29.22
C VAL A 95 46.27 10.72 -29.90
N SER A 96 46.13 11.91 -29.32
CA SER A 96 46.74 13.14 -29.85
C SER A 96 48.28 13.04 -29.91
N ARG A 97 48.91 12.46 -28.90
CA ARG A 97 50.37 12.20 -28.88
C ARG A 97 50.81 11.18 -29.93
N ARG A 98 49.98 10.19 -30.25
CA ARG A 98 50.26 9.21 -31.30
C ARG A 98 50.13 9.83 -32.70
N ILE A 99 49.10 10.65 -32.92
CA ILE A 99 48.90 11.33 -34.20
C ILE A 99 50.01 12.35 -34.47
N GLY A 100 50.43 13.13 -33.46
CA GLY A 100 51.51 14.11 -33.62
C GLY A 100 52.93 13.53 -33.76
N ARG A 101 53.10 12.20 -33.72
CA ARG A 101 54.38 11.50 -33.93
C ARG A 101 54.46 10.79 -35.29
N VAL A 102 53.43 10.88 -36.12
CA VAL A 102 53.41 10.43 -37.52
C VAL A 102 53.51 11.65 -38.41
#